data_AF-F4ZZ37-F1
#
_entry.id   AF-F4ZZ37-F1
#
_cell.length_a   1.000
_cell.length_b   1.000
_cell.length_c   1.000
_cell.angle_alpha   90.00
_cell.angle_beta   90.00
_cell.angle_gamma   90.00
#
_symmetry.space_group_name_H-M   'P 1'
#
loop_
_entity.id
_entity.type
_entity.pdbx_description
1 polymer ?
#
loop_
_entity_poly.entity_id
_entity_poly.type
_entity_poly.pdbx_seq_one_letter_code
_entity_poly.pdbx_strand_id
1 'polypeptide(L)' 'TIHGLWPSNYSNPRLPSNCIGSQFKGISPQLRSKLKTSWPDVEGGNDTKFWEGEWNKQGR' A
#
# COMPACT_ATOMS: atom_id res chain seq x y z
N THR A 1 -12.50 5.69 1.12
CA THR A 1 -11.56 4.94 0.25
C THR A 1 -10.72 4.04 1.13
N ILE A 2 -10.02 3.06 0.57
CA ILE A 2 -9.06 2.25 1.32
C ILE A 2 -7.90 3.17 1.74
N HIS A 3 -7.39 3.02 2.96
CA HIS A 3 -6.16 3.71 3.38
C HIS A 3 -4.97 2.76 3.26
N GLY A 4 -5.08 1.55 3.79
CA GLY A 4 -4.08 0.51 3.60
C GLY A 4 -4.49 -0.81 4.23
N LEU A 5 -3.72 -1.86 3.93
CA LEU A 5 -3.79 -3.15 4.60
C LEU A 5 -2.49 -3.33 5.38
N TRP A 6 -2.57 -3.28 6.71
CA TRP A 6 -1.40 -3.27 7.57
C TRP A 6 -1.32 -4.56 8.38
N PRO A 7 -0.24 -5.34 8.25
CA PRO A 7 0.05 -6.43 9.17
C PRO A 7 0.12 -5.90 10.61
N SER A 8 -0.41 -6.66 11.56
CA SER A 8 -0.39 -6.30 12.96
C SER A 8 -0.04 -7.49 13.85
N ASN A 9 0.64 -7.20 14.95
CA ASN A 9 0.87 -8.13 16.05
C ASN A 9 -0.09 -7.78 17.19
N TYR A 10 -0.67 -8.79 17.85
CA TYR A 10 -1.55 -8.60 19.01
C TYR A 10 -0.97 -7.63 20.05
N SER A 11 0.33 -7.72 20.31
CA SER A 11 1.01 -6.87 21.30
C SER A 11 1.45 -5.51 20.76
N ASN A 12 1.54 -5.35 19.43
CA ASN A 12 1.88 -4.07 18.82
C ASN A 12 1.16 -3.90 17.47
N PRO A 13 0.07 -3.14 17.43
CA PRO A 13 -0.78 -3.03 16.25
C PRO A 13 -0.13 -2.28 15.08
N ARG A 14 1.02 -1.63 15.28
CA ARG A 14 1.77 -0.91 14.22
C ARG A 14 2.98 -1.67 13.69
N LEU A 15 3.24 -2.87 14.24
CA LEU A 15 4.33 -3.73 13.80
C LEU A 15 3.75 -5.07 13.31
N PRO A 16 4.36 -5.67 12.28
CA PRO A 16 5.61 -5.27 11.62
C PRO A 16 5.44 -4.16 10.56
N SER A 17 6.50 -3.39 10.31
CA SER A 17 6.60 -2.42 9.20
C SER A 17 8.03 -2.38 8.67
N ASN A 18 8.21 -1.95 7.42
CA ASN A 18 9.50 -1.88 6.71
C ASN A 18 10.27 -3.21 6.62
N CYS A 19 9.57 -4.33 6.50
CA CYS A 19 10.17 -5.67 6.40
C CYS A 19 11.15 -5.81 5.23
N ILE A 20 12.07 -6.77 5.30
CA ILE A 20 12.88 -7.13 4.12
C ILE A 20 12.00 -7.97 3.19
N GLY A 21 11.84 -7.52 1.95
CA GLY A 21 10.98 -8.19 0.97
C GLY A 21 11.16 -7.63 -0.43
N SER A 22 10.33 -8.10 -1.37
CA SER A 22 10.39 -7.63 -2.76
C SER A 22 9.98 -6.17 -2.87
N GLN A 23 10.76 -5.38 -3.62
CA GLN A 23 10.42 -4.00 -3.94
C GLN A 23 9.15 -3.92 -4.79
N PHE A 24 8.44 -2.79 -4.68
CA PHE A 24 7.30 -2.50 -5.52
C PHE A 24 7.69 -2.51 -7.01
N LYS A 25 6.94 -3.26 -7.83
CA LYS A 25 7.19 -3.37 -9.28
C LYS A 25 6.13 -2.69 -10.14
N GLY A 26 5.20 -1.96 -9.53
CA GLY A 26 4.03 -1.42 -10.19
C GLY A 26 2.77 -2.27 -10.02
N ILE A 27 1.63 -1.69 -10.42
CA ILE A 27 0.32 -2.35 -10.36
C ILE A 27 0.03 -3.07 -11.67
N SER A 28 -0.50 -4.28 -11.59
CA SER A 28 -0.93 -5.02 -12.78
C SER A 28 -2.03 -4.25 -13.54
N PRO A 29 -2.04 -4.25 -14.88
CA PRO A 29 -3.02 -3.50 -15.66
C PRO A 29 -4.47 -3.82 -15.29
N GLN A 30 -4.74 -5.08 -14.92
CA GLN A 30 -6.07 -5.57 -14.53
C GLN A 30 -6.56 -4.99 -13.19
N LEU A 31 -5.66 -4.65 -12.28
CA LEU A 31 -6.01 -4.10 -10.96
C LEU A 31 -6.06 -2.57 -10.95
N ARG A 32 -5.41 -1.91 -11.92
CA ARG A 32 -5.22 -0.46 -11.91
C ARG A 32 -6.52 0.33 -11.87
N SER A 33 -7.53 -0.06 -12.67
CA SER A 33 -8.83 0.63 -12.68
C SER A 33 -9.55 0.49 -11.34
N LYS A 34 -9.50 -0.70 -10.73
CA LYS A 34 -10.10 -0.96 -9.42
C LYS A 34 -9.41 -0.16 -8.31
N LEU A 35 -8.08 -0.09 -8.33
CA LEU A 35 -7.32 0.64 -7.32
C LEU A 35 -7.51 2.16 -7.43
N LYS A 36 -7.61 2.72 -8.64
CA LYS A 36 -7.92 4.15 -8.80
C LYS A 36 -9.25 4.56 -8.17
N THR A 37 -10.26 3.70 -8.25
CA THR A 37 -11.57 4.00 -7.65
C THR A 37 -11.59 3.75 -6.15
N SER A 38 -11.04 2.61 -5.72
CA SER A 38 -11.18 2.16 -4.33
C SER A 38 -10.06 2.60 -3.40
N TRP A 39 -8.86 2.84 -3.92
CA TRP A 39 -7.63 3.17 -3.18
C TRP A 39 -6.85 4.36 -3.77
N PRO A 40 -7.48 5.51 -4.06
CA PRO A 40 -6.78 6.69 -4.57
C PRO A 40 -5.94 7.39 -3.49
N ASP A 41 -4.93 8.14 -3.94
CA ASP A 41 -4.24 9.15 -3.14
C ASP A 41 -5.12 10.40 -3.03
N VAL A 42 -5.74 10.60 -1.87
CA VAL A 42 -6.67 11.71 -1.61
C VAL A 42 -5.98 13.02 -1.23
N GLU A 43 -4.70 12.96 -0.82
CA GLU A 43 -3.97 14.14 -0.34
C GLU A 43 -3.05 14.70 -1.43
N GLY A 44 -2.22 13.84 -2.05
CA GLY A 44 -1.22 14.23 -3.03
C GLY A 44 -1.68 14.07 -4.48
N GLY A 45 -2.77 13.34 -4.73
CA GLY A 45 -3.28 13.04 -6.07
C GLY A 45 -2.38 12.12 -6.92
N ASN A 46 -1.31 11.56 -6.35
CA ASN A 46 -0.41 10.63 -7.03
C ASN A 46 -0.57 9.22 -6.47
N ASP A 47 -1.59 8.53 -6.98
CA ASP A 47 -1.94 7.16 -6.60
C ASP A 47 -0.74 6.20 -6.63
N THR A 48 0.14 6.31 -7.63
CA THR A 48 1.24 5.34 -7.79
C THR A 48 2.29 5.49 -6.70
N LYS A 49 2.64 6.74 -6.35
CA LYS A 49 3.56 7.02 -5.26
C LYS A 49 3.00 6.57 -3.91
N PHE A 50 1.69 6.75 -3.73
CA PHE A 50 0.99 6.29 -2.54
C PHE A 50 0.99 4.76 -2.41
N TRP A 51 0.61 4.03 -3.47
CA TRP A 51 0.64 2.56 -3.46
C TRP A 51 2.03 1.98 -3.23
N GLU A 52 3.05 2.60 -3.83
CA GLU A 52 4.45 2.23 -3.61
C GLU A 52 4.84 2.42 -2.14
N GLY A 53 4.48 3.54 -1.53
CA GLY A 53 4.76 3.83 -0.13
C GLY A 53 4.11 2.80 0.81
N GLU A 54 2.82 2.50 0.58
CA GLU A 54 2.09 1.49 1.36
C GLU A 54 2.68 0.09 1.18
N TRP A 55 3.06 -0.30 -0.03
CA TRP A 55 3.74 -1.59 -0.26
C TRP A 55 5.10 -1.66 0.47
N ASN A 56 5.95 -0.65 0.27
CA ASN A 56 7.29 -0.66 0.85
C ASN A 56 7.27 -0.55 2.38
N LYS A 57 6.25 0.07 2.96
CA LYS A 57 6.12 0.18 4.41
C LYS A 57 5.42 -1.03 5.02
N GLN A 58 4.37 -1.55 4.39
CA GLN A 58 3.44 -2.48 5.05
C GLN A 58 3.17 -3.76 4.24
N GLY A 59 3.35 -3.73 2.92
CA GLY A 59 2.99 -4.85 2.04
C GLY A 59 4.09 -5.87 1.77
N ARG A 60 5.36 -5.50 1.95
CA ARG A 60 6.51 -6.38 1.68
C ARG A 60 6.87 -7.33 2.81
#